data_AF-D3AUJ6-F1
#
_entry.id   AF-D3AUJ6-F1
#
_cell.length_a   1.000
_cell.length_b   1.000
_cell.length_c   1.000
_cell.angle_alpha   90.00
_cell.angle_beta   90.00
_cell.angle_gamma   90.00
#
_symmetry.space_group_name_H-M   'P 1'
#
loop_
_entity.id
_entity.type
_entity.pdbx_description
1 polymer ?
#
loop_
_entity_poly.entity_id
_entity_poly.type
_entity_poly.pdbx_seq_one_letter_code
_entity_poly.pdbx_strand_id
1 'polypeptide(L)'
;MKRYWKYIKPYWGAFLLAPLLMLTEVFGEIMLPKLMSLIINNGVANRDTSYIIAVGGVMVVTAFVMAAGGIGAAYFSSKASICFSSDLRKGVLDKVQ
;
A
#
# COMPACT_ATOMS: atom_id res chain seq x y z
N MET A 1 20.17 -13.98 -12.85
CA MET A 1 19.57 -12.65 -12.60
C MET A 1 19.77 -11.63 -13.73
N LYS A 2 20.95 -11.50 -14.37
CA LYS A 2 21.20 -10.49 -15.43
C LYS A 2 20.36 -10.62 -16.73
N ARG A 3 19.73 -11.78 -17.00
CA ARG A 3 18.99 -12.06 -18.25
C ARG A 3 17.57 -11.47 -18.30
N TYR A 4 16.93 -11.22 -17.14
CA TYR A 4 15.53 -10.76 -17.04
C TYR A 4 15.38 -9.23 -16.97
N TRP A 5 16.50 -8.50 -16.89
CA TRP A 5 16.52 -7.04 -16.78
C TRP A 5 15.90 -6.33 -17.99
N LYS A 6 15.89 -6.98 -19.17
CA LYS A 6 15.29 -6.45 -20.40
C LYS A 6 13.74 -6.38 -20.35
N TYR A 7 13.10 -7.26 -19.58
CA TYR A 7 11.63 -7.30 -19.45
C TYR A 7 11.09 -6.46 -18.29
N ILE A 8 11.96 -6.17 -17.31
CA ILE A 8 11.62 -5.38 -16.13
C ILE A 8 11.71 -3.86 -16.41
N LYS A 9 12.58 -3.44 -17.35
CA LYS A 9 12.86 -2.02 -17.66
C LYS A 9 11.64 -1.13 -17.97
N PRO A 10 10.62 -1.55 -18.73
CA PRO A 10 9.46 -0.69 -19.01
C PRO A 10 8.45 -0.59 -17.84
N TYR A 11 8.50 -1.50 -16.86
CA TYR A 11 7.52 -1.57 -15.75
C TYR A 11 8.09 -1.16 -14.38
N TRP A 12 9.29 -0.59 -14.34
CA TRP A 12 9.92 -0.11 -13.10
C TRP A 12 9.05 0.87 -12.30
N GLY A 13 8.30 1.75 -12.99
CA GLY A 13 7.40 2.69 -12.32
C GLY A 13 6.32 1.98 -11.50
N ALA A 14 5.65 0.98 -12.07
CA ALA A 14 4.62 0.20 -11.36
C ALA A 14 5.22 -0.72 -10.29
N PHE A 15 6.41 -1.27 -10.55
CA PHE A 15 7.12 -2.14 -9.62
C PHE A 15 7.65 -1.41 -8.39
N LEU A 16 7.99 -0.12 -8.52
CA LEU A 16 8.42 0.72 -7.39
C LEU A 16 7.22 1.40 -6.70
N LEU A 17 6.18 1.79 -7.45
CA LEU A 17 4.96 2.37 -6.87
C LEU A 17 4.21 1.39 -5.98
N ALA A 18 4.10 0.12 -6.37
CA ALA A 18 3.36 -0.88 -5.58
C ALA A 18 3.90 -1.03 -4.14
N PRO A 19 5.20 -1.29 -3.89
CA PRO A 19 5.73 -1.35 -2.54
C PRO A 19 5.72 0.00 -1.84
N LEU A 20 5.83 1.12 -2.57
CA LEU A 20 5.74 2.46 -1.97
C LEU A 20 4.33 2.74 -1.45
N LEU A 21 3.28 2.42 -2.22
CA LEU A 21 1.89 2.52 -1.76
C LEU A 21 1.61 1.58 -0.59
N MET A 22 2.13 0.36 -0.64
CA MET A 22 1.97 -0.63 0.42
C MET A 22 2.67 -0.19 1.71
N LEU A 23 3.83 0.47 1.63
CA LEU A 23 4.48 1.07 2.79
C LEU A 23 3.61 2.17 3.42
N THR A 24 3.02 3.06 2.63
CA THR A 24 2.08 4.07 3.15
C THR A 24 0.85 3.45 3.83
N GLU A 25 0.34 2.34 3.31
CA GLU A 25 -0.76 1.60 3.93
C GLU A 25 -0.35 1.07 5.31
N VAL A 26 0.79 0.36 5.39
CA VAL A 26 1.32 -0.19 6.65
C VAL A 26 1.61 0.91 7.68
N PHE A 27 2.14 2.05 7.25
CA PHE A 27 2.32 3.21 8.14
C PHE A 27 0.99 3.74 8.70
N GLY A 28 -0.07 3.75 7.88
CA GLY A 28 -1.43 4.09 8.33
C GLY A 28 -1.96 3.11 9.37
N GLU A 29 -1.71 1.83 9.15
CA GLU A 29 -2.10 0.74 10.04
C GLU A 29 -1.45 0.87 11.43
N ILE A 30 -0.19 1.30 11.48
CA ILE A 30 0.54 1.58 12.73
C ILE A 30 0.08 2.91 13.37
N MET A 31 -0.37 3.89 12.59
CA MET A 31 -0.86 5.17 13.12
C MET A 31 -2.21 5.04 13.84
N LEU A 32 -3.10 4.15 13.40
CA LEU A 32 -4.40 3.92 14.04
C LEU A 32 -4.29 3.55 15.55
N PRO A 33 -3.48 2.57 15.97
CA PRO A 33 -3.33 2.24 17.40
C PRO A 33 -2.63 3.36 18.19
N LYS A 34 -1.76 4.15 17.54
CA LYS A 34 -1.18 5.36 18.15
C LYS A 34 -2.25 6.42 18.43
N LEU A 35 -3.13 6.68 17.48
CA LEU A 35 -4.27 7.59 17.64
C LEU A 35 -5.25 7.08 18.70
N MET A 36 -5.49 5.77 18.75
CA MET A 36 -6.29 5.14 19.80
C MET A 36 -5.67 5.34 21.19
N SER A 37 -4.35 5.20 21.33
CA SER A 37 -3.65 5.48 22.60
C SER A 37 -3.76 6.96 23.01
N LEU A 38 -3.70 7.89 22.04
CA LEU A 38 -3.92 9.32 22.29
C LEU A 38 -5.36 9.62 22.74
N ILE A 39 -6.36 8.95 22.17
CA ILE A 39 -7.77 9.05 22.63
C ILE A 39 -7.89 8.62 24.08
N ILE A 40 -7.26 7.50 24.47
CA ILE A 40 -7.34 6.98 25.84
C ILE A 40 -6.59 7.92 26.81
N ASN A 41 -5.35 8.28 26.49
CA ASN A 41 -4.49 9.06 27.38
C ASN A 41 -4.90 10.53 27.51
N ASN A 42 -5.34 11.17 26.42
CA ASN A 42 -5.67 12.60 26.44
C ASN A 42 -7.17 12.88 26.40
N GLY A 43 -7.97 12.04 25.72
CA GLY A 43 -9.42 12.22 25.66
C GLY A 43 -10.12 11.66 26.90
N VAL A 44 -9.96 10.36 27.15
CA VAL A 44 -10.65 9.68 28.25
C VAL A 44 -10.12 10.12 29.61
N ALA A 45 -8.79 10.26 29.77
CA ALA A 45 -8.22 10.70 31.05
C ALA A 45 -8.64 12.12 31.45
N ASN A 46 -8.79 13.03 30.48
CA ASN A 46 -9.26 14.41 30.73
C ASN A 46 -10.79 14.57 30.63
N ARG A 47 -11.53 13.48 30.33
CA ARG A 47 -12.98 13.49 30.04
C ARG A 47 -13.38 14.48 28.93
N ASP A 48 -12.48 14.76 27.99
CA ASP A 48 -12.73 15.67 26.88
C ASP A 48 -13.37 14.91 25.71
N THR A 49 -14.70 14.89 25.69
CA THR A 49 -15.51 14.27 24.63
C THR A 49 -15.34 14.94 23.27
N SER A 50 -15.05 16.25 23.23
CA SER A 50 -14.80 16.97 21.98
C SER A 50 -13.50 16.51 21.32
N TYR A 51 -12.45 16.29 22.12
CA TYR A 51 -11.18 15.72 21.63
C TYR A 51 -11.36 14.30 21.09
N ILE A 52 -12.13 13.45 21.78
CA ILE A 52 -12.41 12.07 21.35
C ILE A 52 -13.10 12.04 19.98
N ILE A 53 -14.12 12.89 19.78
CA ILE A 53 -14.87 12.96 18.52
C ILE A 53 -13.99 13.50 17.38
N ALA A 54 -13.17 14.53 17.65
CA ALA A 54 -12.27 15.10 16.65
C ALA A 54 -11.21 14.07 16.20
N VAL A 55 -10.57 13.37 17.14
CA VAL A 55 -9.55 12.35 16.81
C VAL A 55 -10.20 11.12 16.17
N GLY A 56 -11.39 10.71 16.60
CA GLY A 56 -12.16 9.66 15.94
C GLY A 56 -12.48 10.00 14.47
N GLY A 57 -12.83 11.25 14.17
CA GLY A 57 -13.00 11.74 12.80
C GLY A 57 -11.72 11.61 11.97
N VAL A 58 -10.57 11.98 12.54
CA VAL A 58 -9.25 11.82 11.89
C VAL A 58 -8.93 10.34 11.62
N MET A 59 -9.29 9.43 12.53
CA MET A 59 -9.11 8.00 12.32
C MET A 59 -9.92 7.47 11.13
N VAL A 60 -11.17 7.92 10.97
CA VAL A 60 -12.01 7.53 9.82
C VAL A 60 -11.39 7.99 8.51
N VAL A 61 -10.95 9.26 8.43
CA VAL A 61 -10.29 9.79 7.22
C VAL A 61 -9.01 9.00 6.92
N THR A 62 -8.21 8.70 7.94
CA THR A 62 -6.98 7.91 7.80
C THR A 62 -7.28 6.50 7.29
N ALA A 63 -8.33 5.84 7.79
CA ALA A 63 -8.76 4.53 7.32
C ALA A 63 -9.20 4.55 5.84
N PHE A 64 -9.90 5.60 5.39
CA PHE A 64 -10.24 5.77 3.97
C PHE A 64 -8.99 5.92 3.09
N VAL A 65 -8.02 6.73 3.52
CA VAL A 65 -6.75 6.91 2.80
C VAL A 65 -5.97 5.59 2.75
N MET A 66 -5.94 4.84 3.85
CA MET A 66 -5.29 3.53 3.94
C MET A 66 -5.92 2.53 2.98
N ALA A 67 -7.26 2.43 2.95
CA ALA A 67 -7.98 1.56 2.03
C ALA A 67 -7.73 1.92 0.55
N ALA A 68 -7.73 3.22 0.22
CA ALA A 68 -7.41 3.68 -1.14
C ALA A 68 -5.95 3.33 -1.52
N GLY A 69 -5.02 3.49 -0.58
CA GLY A 69 -3.61 3.11 -0.74
C GLY A 69 -3.42 1.62 -0.98
N GLY A 70 -4.10 0.77 -0.21
CA GLY A 70 -4.03 -0.69 -0.36
C GLY A 70 -4.63 -1.21 -1.64
N ILE A 71 -5.79 -0.68 -2.05
CA ILE A 71 -6.41 -1.03 -3.35
C ILE A 71 -5.47 -0.61 -4.50
N GLY A 72 -4.87 0.58 -4.40
CA GLY A 72 -3.88 1.05 -5.37
C GLY A 72 -2.65 0.13 -5.43
N ALA A 73 -2.08 -0.23 -4.28
CA ALA A 73 -0.94 -1.14 -4.18
C ALA A 73 -1.25 -2.51 -4.79
N ALA A 74 -2.42 -3.09 -4.47
CA ALA A 74 -2.86 -4.38 -5.00
C ALA A 74 -3.05 -4.33 -6.52
N TYR A 75 -3.64 -3.25 -7.05
CA TYR A 75 -3.83 -3.07 -8.49
C TYR A 75 -2.50 -2.98 -9.24
N PHE A 76 -1.56 -2.16 -8.76
CA PHE A 76 -0.24 -2.03 -9.37
C PHE A 76 0.59 -3.31 -9.26
N SER A 77 0.52 -4.01 -8.11
CA SER A 77 1.20 -5.29 -7.88
C SER A 77 0.69 -6.39 -8.80
N SER A 78 -0.63 -6.51 -8.96
CA SER A 78 -1.25 -7.48 -9.87
C SER A 78 -0.90 -7.18 -11.33
N LYS A 79 -0.97 -5.90 -11.75
CA LYS A 79 -0.60 -5.48 -13.11
C LYS A 79 0.86 -5.77 -13.44
N ALA A 80 1.78 -5.51 -12.49
CA ALA A 80 3.20 -5.83 -12.64
C ALA A 80 3.45 -7.34 -12.77
N SER A 81 2.79 -8.16 -11.94
CA SER A 81 2.90 -9.63 -11.98
C SER A 81 2.41 -10.23 -13.30
N ILE A 82 1.30 -9.71 -13.84
CA ILE A 82 0.73 -10.18 -15.11
C ILE A 82 1.63 -9.83 -16.30
N CYS A 83 2.14 -8.59 -16.37
CA CYS A 83 3.06 -8.19 -17.44
C CYS A 83 4.35 -9.00 -17.43
N PHE A 84 4.93 -9.20 -16.24
CA PHE A 84 6.11 -10.03 -16.08
C PHE A 84 5.88 -11.48 -16.53
N SER A 85 4.74 -12.07 -16.16
CA SER A 85 4.40 -13.44 -16.53
C SER A 85 4.13 -13.62 -18.04
N SER A 86 3.57 -12.59 -18.69
CA SER A 86 3.30 -12.60 -20.15
C SER A 86 4.59 -12.57 -20.96
N ASP A 87 5.51 -11.68 -20.59
CA ASP A 87 6.82 -11.56 -21.26
C ASP A 87 7.69 -12.80 -21.04
N LEU A 88 7.64 -13.39 -19.84
CA LEU A 88 8.31 -14.65 -19.54
C LEU A 88 7.77 -15.80 -20.42
N ARG A 89 6.44 -15.91 -20.57
CA ARG A 89 5.82 -16.92 -21.45
C ARG A 89 6.25 -16.76 -22.90
N LYS A 90 6.27 -15.52 -23.43
CA LYS A 90 6.74 -15.26 -24.80
C LYS A 90 8.19 -15.68 -24.98
N GLY A 91 9.08 -15.31 -24.06
CA GLY A 91 10.50 -15.65 -24.15
C GLY A 91 10.79 -17.16 -24.00
N VAL A 92 9.93 -17.90 -23.30
CA VAL A 92 10.02 -19.37 -23.23
C VAL A 92 9.53 -20.01 -24.53
N LEU A 93 8.42 -19.52 -25.11
CA LEU A 93 7.89 -20.05 -26.37
C LEU A 93 8.85 -19.82 -27.54
N ASP A 94 9.47 -18.63 -27.63
CA ASP A 94 10.48 -18.29 -28.65
C ASP A 94 11.78 -19.11 -28.53
N LYS A 95 12.00 -19.78 -27.39
CA LYS A 95 13.17 -20.63 -27.15
C LYS A 95 12.88 -22.10 -27.51
N VAL A 96 11.60 -22.48 -27.51
CA VAL A 96 11.14 -23.85 -27.76
C VAL A 96 10.81 -24.07 -29.24
N GLN A 97 10.34 -23.03 -29.95
CA GLN A 97 10.31 -23.00 -31.42
C GLN A 97 11.71 -22.72 -31.99
#